data_AF-A0A940B2L4-F1
#
_entry.id   AF-A0A940B2L4-F1
#
_cell.length_a   1.000
_cell.length_b   1.000
_cell.length_c   1.000
_cell.angle_alpha   90.00
_cell.angle_beta   90.00
_cell.angle_gamma   90.00
#
_symmetry.space_group_name_H-M   'P 1'
#
loop_
_entity.id
_entity.type
_entity.pdbx_description
1 polymer ?
#
loop_
_entity_poly.entity_id
_entity_poly.type
_entity_poly.pdbx_seq_one_letter_code
_entity_poly.pdbx_strand_id
1 'polypeptide(L)'
;MSNTKTRRNTFFAVVAVSVVAGILLAGTVFITQYLIQCDKGYHPDPDSWVGLTREEILDLAFKEFPICRRGGLHVKAWNIDAMGIEGEWSSYYFKTPEDAKADSHFMKYDCWMADIQKASSFSIPHKKECVVFYFFDGKVVKTEMRYPINE
;
A
#
# COMPACT_ATOMS: atom_id res chain seq x y z
N MET A 1 -1.84 -51.17 -47.88
CA MET A 1 -2.62 -50.15 -47.15
C MET A 1 -2.16 -50.14 -45.69
N SER A 2 -2.13 -48.98 -45.02
CA SER A 2 -1.83 -48.81 -43.57
C SER A 2 -0.36 -48.62 -43.16
N ASN A 3 0.23 -47.45 -43.45
CA ASN A 3 1.44 -46.98 -42.74
C ASN A 3 1.48 -45.45 -42.58
N THR A 4 0.69 -44.72 -43.37
CA THR A 4 0.55 -43.25 -43.32
C THR A 4 -0.43 -42.75 -42.25
N LYS A 5 -1.39 -43.57 -41.80
CA LYS A 5 -2.37 -43.19 -40.76
C LYS A 5 -1.72 -43.13 -39.36
N THR A 6 -0.83 -44.06 -39.05
CA THR A 6 -0.16 -44.15 -37.74
C THR A 6 0.78 -42.97 -37.49
N ARG A 7 1.53 -42.53 -38.50
CA ARG A 7 2.47 -41.38 -38.39
C ARG A 7 1.76 -40.04 -38.14
N ARG A 8 0.58 -39.81 -38.73
CA ARG A 8 -0.20 -38.59 -38.47
C ARG A 8 -0.66 -38.53 -37.01
N ASN A 9 -1.18 -39.63 -36.47
CA ASN A 9 -1.65 -39.66 -35.08
C ASN A 9 -0.53 -39.45 -34.05
N THR A 10 0.67 -39.97 -34.31
CA THR A 10 1.83 -39.74 -33.42
C THR A 10 2.30 -38.29 -33.47
N PHE A 11 2.31 -37.66 -34.66
CA PHE A 11 2.71 -36.26 -34.81
C PHE A 11 1.75 -35.30 -34.09
N PHE A 12 0.44 -35.52 -34.23
CA PHE A 12 -0.57 -34.71 -33.52
C PHE A 12 -0.53 -34.92 -32.01
N ALA A 13 -0.26 -36.15 -31.54
CA ALA A 13 -0.12 -36.42 -30.10
C ALA A 13 1.11 -35.73 -29.49
N VAL A 14 2.25 -35.75 -30.18
CA VAL A 14 3.48 -35.08 -29.70
C VAL A 14 3.30 -33.56 -29.66
N VAL A 15 2.70 -32.96 -30.71
CA VAL A 15 2.43 -31.51 -30.74
C VAL A 15 1.43 -31.11 -29.64
N ALA A 16 0.38 -31.90 -29.41
CA ALA A 16 -0.59 -31.63 -28.35
C ALA A 16 0.04 -31.69 -26.95
N VAL A 17 0.91 -32.67 -26.68
CA VAL A 17 1.61 -32.78 -25.40
C VAL A 17 2.59 -31.61 -25.18
N SER A 18 3.29 -31.16 -26.22
CA SER A 18 4.19 -30.01 -26.15
C SER A 18 3.45 -28.69 -25.92
N VAL A 19 2.28 -28.48 -26.54
CA VAL A 19 1.47 -27.27 -26.35
C VAL A 19 0.87 -27.23 -24.94
N VAL A 20 0.35 -28.35 -24.44
CA VAL A 20 -0.22 -28.42 -23.07
C VAL A 20 0.87 -28.23 -22.01
N ALA A 21 2.06 -28.80 -22.20
CA ALA A 21 3.20 -28.57 -21.30
C ALA A 21 3.68 -27.11 -21.31
N GLY A 22 3.70 -26.45 -22.47
CA GLY A 22 4.06 -25.03 -22.59
C GLY A 22 3.07 -24.10 -21.89
N ILE A 23 1.76 -24.37 -21.99
CA ILE A 23 0.71 -23.61 -21.30
C ILE A 23 0.80 -23.79 -19.78
N LEU A 24 1.08 -25.01 -19.31
CA LEU A 24 1.27 -25.29 -17.88
C LEU A 24 2.49 -24.57 -17.31
N LEU A 25 3.62 -24.55 -18.03
CA LEU A 25 4.83 -23.84 -17.61
C LEU A 25 4.67 -22.31 -17.64
N ALA A 26 3.97 -21.76 -18.63
CA ALA A 26 3.68 -20.32 -18.67
C ALA A 26 2.75 -19.90 -17.53
N GLY A 27 1.75 -20.72 -17.22
CA GLY A 27 0.82 -20.49 -16.10
C GLY A 27 1.52 -20.51 -14.74
N THR A 28 2.43 -21.46 -14.50
CA THR A 28 3.17 -21.53 -13.22
C THR A 28 4.15 -20.38 -13.04
N VAL A 29 4.81 -19.91 -14.10
CA VAL A 29 5.67 -18.71 -14.05
C VAL A 29 4.84 -17.46 -13.72
N PHE A 30 3.67 -17.31 -14.33
CA PHE A 30 2.79 -16.17 -14.06
C PHE A 30 2.26 -16.19 -12.62
N ILE A 31 1.85 -17.36 -12.10
CA ILE A 31 1.37 -17.54 -10.72
C ILE A 31 2.50 -17.26 -9.72
N THR A 32 3.71 -17.77 -9.96
CA THR A 32 4.85 -17.54 -9.07
C THR A 32 5.28 -16.07 -9.06
N GLN A 33 5.31 -15.39 -10.22
CA GLN A 33 5.59 -13.95 -10.27
C GLN A 33 4.52 -13.12 -9.55
N TYR A 34 3.24 -13.47 -9.69
CA TYR A 34 2.14 -12.79 -9.03
C TYR A 34 2.18 -13.00 -7.49
N LEU A 35 2.49 -14.22 -7.03
CA LEU A 35 2.66 -14.52 -5.62
C LEU A 35 3.89 -13.83 -5.01
N ILE A 36 5.00 -13.75 -5.75
CA ILE A 36 6.22 -13.03 -5.31
C ILE A 36 5.97 -11.51 -5.21
N GLN A 37 5.10 -10.94 -6.04
CA GLN A 37 4.72 -9.52 -5.93
C GLN A 37 3.70 -9.26 -4.81
N CYS A 38 2.82 -10.21 -4.50
CA CYS A 38 1.90 -10.09 -3.36
C CYS A 38 2.63 -10.08 -2.00
N ASP A 39 3.74 -10.82 -1.87
CA ASP A 39 4.38 -11.08 -0.58
C ASP A 39 5.49 -10.09 -0.19
N LYS A 40 5.86 -9.15 -1.08
CA LYS A 40 6.67 -8.00 -0.66
C LYS A 40 5.74 -7.01 0.06
N GLY A 41 5.62 -7.16 1.37
CA GLY A 41 5.11 -6.10 2.24
C GLY A 41 5.79 -4.79 1.86
N TYR A 42 5.00 -3.77 1.50
CA TYR A 42 5.54 -2.44 1.31
C TYR A 42 5.91 -1.95 2.70
N HIS A 43 7.17 -2.07 3.04
CA HIS A 43 7.76 -1.48 4.23
C HIS A 43 8.51 -0.25 3.74
N PRO A 44 7.85 0.90 3.63
CA PRO A 44 8.57 2.12 3.36
C PRO A 44 9.61 2.28 4.48
N ASP A 45 10.84 2.58 4.08
CA ASP A 45 11.86 2.98 5.04
C ASP A 45 11.35 4.25 5.72
N PRO A 46 11.01 4.24 7.02
CA PRO A 46 10.37 5.38 7.67
C PRO A 46 11.22 6.65 7.51
N ASP A 47 12.54 6.48 7.60
CA ASP A 47 13.49 7.59 7.53
C ASP A 47 13.60 8.21 6.13
N SER A 48 13.11 7.54 5.08
CA SER A 48 13.13 8.05 3.70
C SER A 48 12.24 9.29 3.49
N TRP A 49 11.35 9.58 4.43
CA TRP A 49 10.44 10.74 4.36
C TRP A 49 10.88 11.93 5.21
N VAL A 50 11.97 11.79 5.97
CA VAL A 50 12.52 12.90 6.77
C VAL A 50 12.95 14.04 5.84
N GLY A 51 12.57 15.26 6.19
CA GLY A 51 12.83 16.48 5.42
C GLY A 51 11.72 16.86 4.45
N LEU A 52 10.78 15.96 4.14
CA LEU A 52 9.62 16.28 3.32
C LEU A 52 8.70 17.27 4.03
N THR A 53 8.11 18.18 3.26
CA THR A 53 7.11 19.13 3.74
C THR A 53 5.76 18.45 3.98
N ARG A 54 4.89 19.09 4.78
CA ARG A 54 3.49 18.68 4.95
C ARG A 54 2.76 18.44 3.63
N GLU A 55 2.98 19.31 2.65
CA GLU A 55 2.34 19.22 1.33
C GLU A 55 2.83 18.01 0.54
N GLU A 56 4.14 17.76 0.54
CA GLU A 56 4.74 16.57 -0.10
C GLU A 56 4.28 15.28 0.56
N ILE A 57 4.14 15.27 1.89
CA ILE A 57 3.58 14.13 2.63
C ILE A 57 2.12 13.88 2.25
N LEU A 58 1.31 14.93 2.06
CA LEU A 58 -0.06 14.75 1.58
C LEU A 58 -0.09 14.15 0.18
N ASP A 59 0.71 14.66 -0.75
CA ASP A 59 0.77 14.13 -2.12
C ASP A 59 1.22 12.67 -2.14
N LEU A 60 2.20 12.32 -1.30
CA LEU A 60 2.65 10.95 -1.11
C LEU A 60 1.54 10.08 -0.49
N ALA A 61 0.86 10.58 0.55
CA ALA A 61 -0.21 9.86 1.23
C ALA A 61 -1.37 9.55 0.28
N PHE A 62 -1.83 10.53 -0.50
CA PHE A 62 -2.90 10.29 -1.48
C PHE A 62 -2.51 9.34 -2.62
N LYS A 63 -1.21 9.21 -2.91
CA LYS A 63 -0.69 8.30 -3.93
C LYS A 63 -0.46 6.88 -3.41
N GLU A 64 0.06 6.74 -2.21
CA GLU A 64 0.58 5.47 -1.69
C GLU A 64 -0.31 4.82 -0.63
N PHE A 65 -1.16 5.60 0.05
CA PHE A 65 -1.96 5.12 1.17
C PHE A 65 -3.38 4.78 0.67
N PRO A 66 -4.01 3.75 1.24
CA PRO A 66 -5.37 3.36 0.91
C PRO A 66 -6.36 4.51 1.11
N ILE A 67 -7.18 4.71 0.10
CA ILE A 67 -8.38 5.53 0.18
C ILE A 67 -9.43 4.75 0.99
N CYS A 68 -9.96 5.34 2.06
CA CYS A 68 -10.96 4.69 2.90
C CYS A 68 -12.28 4.48 2.13
N ARG A 69 -13.21 3.67 2.66
CA ARG A 69 -14.52 3.39 2.03
C ARG A 69 -15.35 4.65 1.73
N ARG A 70 -15.04 5.79 2.38
CA ARG A 70 -15.68 7.09 2.12
C ARG A 70 -15.06 7.84 0.93
N GLY A 71 -14.11 7.24 0.22
CA GLY A 71 -13.49 7.80 -0.98
C GLY A 71 -12.47 8.90 -0.69
N GLY A 72 -11.85 8.91 0.48
CA GLY A 72 -10.82 9.89 0.85
C GLY A 72 -9.70 9.32 1.71
N LEU A 73 -8.64 10.10 1.89
CA LEU A 73 -7.59 9.84 2.86
C LEU A 73 -8.13 10.09 4.28
N HIS A 74 -7.89 9.15 5.20
CA HIS A 74 -8.17 9.31 6.62
C HIS A 74 -6.86 9.56 7.35
N VAL A 75 -6.78 10.68 8.07
CA VAL A 75 -5.59 11.08 8.83
C VAL A 75 -6.01 11.43 10.25
N LYS A 76 -5.29 10.94 11.25
CA LYS A 76 -5.41 11.42 12.63
C LYS A 76 -4.33 12.46 12.89
N ALA A 77 -4.66 13.57 13.51
CA ALA A 77 -3.70 14.65 13.78
C ALA A 77 -3.80 15.14 15.23
N TRP A 78 -2.65 15.45 15.84
CA TRP A 78 -2.55 15.97 17.20
C TRP A 78 -1.32 16.88 17.35
N ASN A 79 -1.32 17.66 18.42
CA ASN A 79 -0.16 18.47 18.81
C ASN A 79 0.62 17.77 19.91
N ILE A 80 1.91 18.04 19.97
CA ILE A 80 2.77 17.61 21.07
C ILE A 80 2.89 18.79 22.05
N ASP A 81 2.64 18.54 23.34
CA ASP A 81 2.82 19.58 24.34
C ASP A 81 4.30 19.85 24.65
N ALA A 82 4.58 20.87 25.48
CA ALA A 82 5.94 21.22 25.86
C ALA A 82 6.69 20.11 26.63
N MET A 83 5.98 19.08 27.12
CA MET A 83 6.54 17.92 27.81
C MET A 83 6.73 16.71 26.89
N GLY A 84 6.41 16.83 25.59
CA GLY A 84 6.51 15.73 24.65
C GLY A 84 5.33 14.76 24.70
N ILE A 85 4.23 15.12 25.37
CA ILE A 85 3.06 14.27 25.54
C ILE A 85 2.10 14.47 24.36
N GLU A 86 1.61 13.35 23.83
CA GLU A 86 0.60 13.33 22.77
C GLU A 86 -0.72 13.88 23.30
N GLY A 87 -1.21 14.97 22.71
CA GLY A 87 -2.52 15.52 23.02
C GLY A 87 -3.68 14.67 22.49
N GLU A 88 -4.90 15.17 22.67
CA GLU A 88 -6.09 14.57 22.07
C GLU A 88 -5.98 14.61 20.54
N TRP A 89 -6.24 13.48 19.89
CA TRP A 89 -6.19 13.37 18.44
C TRP A 89 -7.53 13.72 17.81
N SER A 90 -7.47 14.35 16.64
CA SER A 90 -8.62 14.66 15.80
C SER A 90 -8.55 13.86 14.51
N SER A 91 -9.69 13.29 14.08
CA SER A 91 -9.80 12.54 12.82
C SER A 91 -10.22 13.46 11.68
N TYR A 92 -9.47 13.43 10.58
CA TYR A 92 -9.72 14.19 9.37
C TYR A 92 -9.95 13.26 8.17
N TYR A 93 -10.85 13.67 7.28
CA TYR A 93 -11.20 12.93 6.08
C TYR A 93 -11.18 13.87 4.87
N PHE A 94 -10.26 13.64 3.94
CA PHE A 94 -10.09 14.49 2.77
C PHE A 94 -10.25 13.69 1.48
N LYS A 95 -11.05 14.18 0.54
CA LYS A 95 -11.29 13.51 -0.75
C LYS A 95 -10.18 13.78 -1.76
N THR A 96 -9.55 14.95 -1.66
CA THR A 96 -8.49 15.39 -2.57
C THR A 96 -7.30 15.96 -1.79
N PRO A 97 -6.09 15.91 -2.36
CA PRO A 97 -4.92 16.59 -1.79
C PRO A 97 -5.15 18.10 -1.60
N GLU A 98 -5.85 18.73 -2.54
CA GLU A 98 -6.11 20.17 -2.52
C GLU A 98 -6.98 20.58 -1.33
N ASP A 99 -8.02 19.80 -1.03
CA ASP A 99 -8.88 20.04 0.14
C ASP A 99 -8.07 19.95 1.45
N ALA A 100 -7.16 18.97 1.55
CA ALA A 100 -6.31 18.80 2.73
C ALA A 100 -5.33 19.96 2.90
N LYS A 101 -4.69 20.41 1.80
CA LYS A 101 -3.74 21.53 1.80
C LYS A 101 -4.42 22.86 2.13
N ALA A 102 -5.69 23.03 1.76
CA ALA A 102 -6.46 24.23 2.05
C ALA A 102 -6.95 24.30 3.52
N ASP A 103 -6.99 23.18 4.23
CA ASP A 103 -7.42 23.13 5.62
C ASP A 103 -6.33 23.66 6.58
N SER A 104 -6.40 24.96 6.85
CA SER A 104 -5.45 25.65 7.73
C SER A 104 -5.45 25.15 9.19
N HIS A 105 -6.50 24.44 9.64
CA HIS A 105 -6.53 23.88 10.99
C HIS A 105 -5.76 22.57 11.02
N PHE A 106 -6.03 21.68 10.06
CA PHE A 106 -5.30 20.43 9.88
C PHE A 106 -3.79 20.66 9.61
N MET A 107 -3.46 21.65 8.78
CA MET A 107 -2.07 21.93 8.38
C MET A 107 -1.16 22.45 9.52
N LYS A 108 -1.73 22.76 10.69
CA LYS A 108 -0.99 23.26 11.86
C LYS A 108 -0.51 22.18 12.81
N TYR A 109 -1.05 20.96 12.72
CA TYR A 109 -0.71 19.92 13.69
C TYR A 109 0.75 19.46 13.60
N ASP A 110 1.35 19.23 14.76
CA ASP A 110 2.73 18.75 14.87
C ASP A 110 2.88 17.28 14.50
N CYS A 111 1.82 16.48 14.61
CA CYS A 111 1.86 15.05 14.31
C CYS A 111 0.68 14.62 13.47
N TRP A 112 0.95 13.80 12.45
CA TRP A 112 -0.06 13.15 11.63
C TRP A 112 0.14 11.64 11.61
N MET A 113 -0.95 10.88 11.62
CA MET A 113 -0.96 9.43 11.45
C MET A 113 -1.82 9.07 10.24
N ALA A 114 -1.24 8.33 9.31
CA ALA A 114 -1.93 7.82 8.12
C ALA A 114 -1.85 6.29 8.05
N ASP A 115 -2.96 5.64 7.65
CA ASP A 115 -3.09 4.18 7.55
C ASP A 115 -2.40 3.66 6.27
N ILE A 116 -1.50 2.68 6.35
CA ILE A 116 -0.76 2.13 5.18
C ILE A 116 -1.48 0.94 4.52
N GLN A 117 -2.73 0.63 4.91
CA GLN A 117 -3.42 -0.62 4.53
C GLN A 117 -3.29 -0.96 3.02
N LYS A 118 -2.69 -2.11 2.67
CA LYS A 118 -2.79 -2.66 1.31
C LYS A 118 -4.24 -3.11 1.06
N ALA A 119 -4.81 -2.68 -0.07
CA ALA A 119 -6.06 -3.24 -0.57
C ALA A 119 -5.82 -4.64 -1.15
N SER A 120 -5.98 -5.72 -0.38
CA SER A 120 -6.35 -7.03 -0.95
C SER A 120 -6.70 -8.14 0.04
N SER A 121 -7.76 -8.86 -0.35
CA SER A 121 -8.20 -10.22 0.00
C SER A 121 -9.02 -10.42 1.30
N PHE A 122 -10.23 -10.93 1.08
CA PHE A 122 -11.15 -11.44 2.08
C PHE A 122 -10.43 -12.52 2.92
N SER A 123 -10.32 -12.33 4.25
CA SER A 123 -10.45 -13.38 5.30
C SER A 123 -9.50 -13.30 6.51
N ILE A 124 -8.54 -12.36 6.60
CA ILE A 124 -7.70 -12.25 7.80
C ILE A 124 -7.61 -10.78 8.26
N PRO A 125 -7.96 -10.44 9.52
CA PRO A 125 -7.76 -9.10 10.06
C PRO A 125 -6.26 -8.88 10.29
N HIS A 126 -5.56 -8.42 9.24
CA HIS A 126 -4.23 -7.86 9.41
C HIS A 126 -4.35 -6.58 10.25
N LYS A 127 -3.58 -6.51 11.35
CA LYS A 127 -3.44 -5.29 12.15
C LYS A 127 -3.04 -4.16 11.20
N LYS A 128 -3.82 -3.08 11.16
CA LYS A 128 -3.47 -1.92 10.32
C LYS A 128 -2.11 -1.42 10.78
N GLU A 129 -1.15 -1.27 9.88
CA GLU A 129 0.07 -0.53 10.18
C GLU A 129 -0.16 0.92 9.77
N CYS A 130 0.20 1.85 10.65
CA CYS A 130 0.09 3.27 10.43
C CYS A 130 1.49 3.88 10.50
N VAL A 131 1.72 4.94 9.72
CA VAL A 131 2.90 5.79 9.87
C VAL A 131 2.49 7.03 10.61
N VAL A 132 3.28 7.40 11.61
CA VAL A 132 3.24 8.69 12.28
C VAL A 132 4.34 9.57 11.72
N PHE A 133 3.98 10.75 11.25
CA PHE A 133 4.86 11.81 10.81
C PHE A 133 4.93 12.88 11.90
N TYR A 134 6.14 13.23 12.33
CA TYR A 134 6.40 14.32 13.26
C TYR A 134 6.95 15.52 12.50
N PHE A 135 6.31 16.67 12.66
CA PHE A 135 6.65 17.89 11.96
C PHE A 135 7.30 18.90 12.89
N PHE A 136 8.33 19.57 12.38
CA PHE A 136 8.90 20.78 12.96
C PHE A 136 9.19 21.75 11.82
N ASP A 137 8.78 23.02 11.97
CA ASP A 137 8.93 24.04 10.94
C ASP A 137 8.42 23.61 9.55
N GLY A 138 7.26 22.94 9.51
CA GLY A 138 6.62 22.52 8.26
C GLY A 138 7.17 21.23 7.63
N LYS A 139 8.23 20.64 8.20
CA LYS A 139 8.91 19.47 7.64
C LYS A 139 8.93 18.29 8.58
N VAL A 140 8.96 17.09 8.01
CA VAL A 140 9.11 15.84 8.77
C VAL A 140 10.50 15.80 9.40
N VAL A 141 10.56 15.64 10.71
CA VAL A 141 11.82 15.45 11.47
C VAL A 141 12.00 14.03 11.97
N LYS A 142 10.91 13.27 12.04
CA LYS A 142 10.89 11.90 12.51
C LYS A 142 9.65 11.19 11.97
N THR A 143 9.76 9.88 11.80
CA THR A 143 8.65 9.01 11.45
C THR A 143 8.64 7.80 12.36
N GLU A 144 7.46 7.26 12.65
CA GLU A 144 7.32 6.04 13.44
C GLU A 144 6.26 5.12 12.84
N MET A 145 6.56 3.82 12.83
CA MET A 145 5.57 2.79 12.51
C MET A 145 4.81 2.44 13.79
N ARG A 146 3.48 2.56 13.77
CA ARG A 146 2.62 2.21 14.90
C ARG A 146 1.49 1.30 14.46
N TYR A 147 1.08 0.42 15.35
CA TYR A 147 -0.21 -0.26 15.24
C TYR A 147 -1.26 0.64 15.93
N PRO A 148 -2.41 0.92 15.31
CA PRO A 148 -3.46 1.67 15.97
C PRO A 148 -3.89 0.86 17.20
N ILE A 149 -3.81 1.52 18.36
CA ILE A 149 -4.27 0.96 19.62
C ILE A 149 -5.80 0.90 19.49
N ASN A 150 -6.33 -0.32 19.39
CA ASN A 150 -7.74 -0.73 19.36
C ASN A 150 -8.78 0.41 19.35
N GLU A 151 -9.50 0.55 18.24
CA GLU A 151 -10.83 1.20 18.20
C GLU A 151 -11.88 0.34 18.93
#